data_AF-A0A011UHU7-F1
#
_entry.id   AF-A0A011UHU7-F1
#
_cell.length_a   1.000
_cell.length_b   1.000
_cell.length_c   1.000
_cell.angle_alpha   90.00
_cell.angle_beta   90.00
_cell.angle_gamma   90.00
#
_symmetry.space_group_name_H-M   'P 1'
#
loop_
_entity.id
_entity.type
_entity.pdbx_description
1 polymer ?
#
loop_
_entity_poly.entity_id
_entity_poly.type
_entity_poly.pdbx_seq_one_letter_code
_entity_poly.pdbx_strand_id
1 'polypeptide(L)'
;MLKTGMYVRCSIDVEDPNEPRDFITGKIIEINDFSETAKVQFIDLLELKKYYKVPDVLDFPFSKIHHCRISNGSLVVYNKTGYHIIQCIIDKTEPYLYYFLSSETGEVLKVCEKDIEASFNSGEISPLSQMKRFEFQNPMWYFGRSAVNKTMHTIDNAFYGFKELAGCKIFLKPYQLKTVMRCLSEPNCRYMIADEVGLGKTIEAASVLKVYLSDKKTKRYCYVFLIH
;
A
#
# COMPACT_ATOMS: atom_id res chain seq x y z
N MET A 1 6.21 -28.13 -2.33
CA MET A 1 7.68 -28.19 -2.27
C MET A 1 8.20 -26.81 -2.60
N LEU A 2 9.05 -26.23 -1.75
CA LEU A 2 9.61 -24.90 -1.97
C LEU A 2 10.58 -24.94 -3.15
N LYS A 3 10.62 -23.88 -3.95
CA LYS A 3 11.53 -23.74 -5.09
C LYS A 3 12.20 -22.38 -5.08
N THR A 4 13.34 -22.28 -5.76
CA THR A 4 14.02 -21.01 -6.00
C THR A 4 13.10 -20.04 -6.73
N GLY A 5 13.22 -18.76 -6.38
CA GLY A 5 12.37 -17.68 -6.85
C GLY A 5 11.07 -17.49 -6.06
N MET A 6 10.75 -18.38 -5.10
CA MET A 6 9.52 -18.25 -4.33
C MET A 6 9.60 -17.19 -3.22
N TYR A 7 8.48 -16.55 -2.93
CA TYR A 7 8.32 -15.64 -1.80
C TYR A 7 7.92 -16.39 -0.54
N VAL A 8 8.76 -16.31 0.47
CA VAL A 8 8.52 -16.93 1.77
C VAL A 8 8.46 -15.90 2.87
N ARG A 9 7.64 -16.18 3.85
CA ARG A 9 7.59 -15.45 5.11
C ARG A 9 8.44 -16.18 6.13
N CYS A 10 9.24 -15.41 6.86
CA CYS A 10 10.22 -15.88 7.81
C CYS A 10 10.31 -14.91 9.00
N SER A 11 10.66 -15.46 10.16
CA SER A 11 10.89 -14.68 11.37
C SER A 11 12.27 -14.01 11.34
N ILE A 12 12.35 -12.73 11.66
CA ILE A 12 13.62 -12.02 11.90
C ILE A 12 13.83 -11.66 13.36
N ASP A 13 12.97 -12.17 14.24
CA ASP A 13 13.07 -11.96 15.67
C ASP A 13 14.35 -12.63 16.22
N VAL A 14 15.28 -11.79 16.66
CA VAL A 14 16.55 -12.22 17.27
C VAL A 14 16.40 -12.40 18.77
N GLU A 15 15.44 -11.72 19.40
CA GLU A 15 15.24 -11.72 20.85
C GLU A 15 14.55 -13.01 21.30
N ASP A 16 13.51 -13.44 20.59
CA ASP A 16 12.73 -14.65 20.90
C ASP A 16 12.67 -15.66 19.73
N PRO A 17 13.74 -16.43 19.45
CA PRO A 17 13.80 -17.34 18.30
C PRO A 17 12.80 -18.52 18.32
N ASN A 18 12.25 -18.83 19.48
CA ASN A 18 11.28 -19.92 19.70
C ASN A 18 9.82 -19.44 19.65
N GLU A 19 9.57 -18.17 19.97
CA GLU A 19 8.24 -17.53 19.91
C GLU A 19 8.33 -16.19 19.17
N PRO A 20 8.74 -16.21 17.88
CA PRO A 20 9.02 -14.99 17.15
C PRO A 20 7.76 -14.15 16.95
N ARG A 21 7.89 -12.83 17.08
CA ARG A 21 6.81 -11.86 16.86
C ARG A 21 6.98 -11.06 15.59
N ASP A 22 8.22 -10.94 15.13
CA ASP A 22 8.57 -10.17 13.94
C ASP A 22 8.80 -11.07 12.73
N PHE A 23 7.98 -10.86 11.72
CA PHE A 23 7.99 -11.61 10.48
C PHE A 23 8.04 -10.68 9.28
N ILE A 24 8.88 -11.03 8.32
CA ILE A 24 8.99 -10.34 7.05
C ILE A 24 8.91 -11.33 5.91
N THR A 25 8.86 -10.82 4.69
CA THR A 25 8.81 -11.60 3.46
C THR A 25 10.13 -11.46 2.72
N GLY A 26 10.61 -12.55 2.15
CA GLY A 26 11.82 -12.57 1.36
C GLY A 26 11.71 -13.56 0.21
N LYS A 27 12.64 -13.48 -0.73
CA LYS A 27 12.68 -14.33 -1.93
C LYS A 27 13.74 -15.40 -1.78
N ILE A 28 13.40 -16.66 -2.05
CA ILE A 28 14.37 -17.75 -2.04
C ILE A 28 15.30 -17.59 -3.24
N ILE A 29 16.60 -17.45 -2.97
CA ILE A 29 17.63 -17.39 -4.01
C ILE A 29 18.30 -18.75 -4.23
N GLU A 30 18.43 -19.56 -3.18
CA GLU A 30 19.11 -20.84 -3.22
C GLU A 30 18.44 -21.83 -2.26
N ILE A 31 18.42 -23.11 -2.62
CA ILE A 31 17.89 -24.19 -1.79
C ILE A 31 18.98 -25.24 -1.65
N ASN A 32 19.22 -25.68 -0.42
CA ASN A 32 20.10 -26.80 -0.11
C ASN A 32 19.27 -27.95 0.44
N ASP A 33 18.99 -28.93 -0.43
CA ASP A 33 18.19 -30.12 -0.09
C ASP A 33 18.90 -31.03 0.91
N PHE A 34 20.24 -31.00 1.00
CA PHE A 34 20.99 -31.84 1.93
C PHE A 34 20.89 -31.34 3.37
N SER A 35 20.96 -30.02 3.57
CA SER A 35 20.81 -29.39 4.89
C SER A 35 19.37 -28.97 5.23
N GLU A 36 18.43 -29.18 4.32
CA GLU A 36 17.04 -28.73 4.42
C GLU A 36 16.90 -27.22 4.72
N THR A 37 17.78 -26.41 4.10
CA THR A 37 17.81 -24.96 4.28
C THR A 37 17.57 -24.21 2.97
N ALA A 38 17.00 -23.02 3.06
CA ALA A 38 16.84 -22.08 1.97
C ALA A 38 17.53 -20.76 2.32
N LYS A 39 18.27 -20.22 1.35
CA LYS A 39 18.83 -18.86 1.43
C LYS A 39 17.79 -17.88 0.93
N VAL A 40 17.43 -16.92 1.78
CA VAL A 40 16.35 -15.95 1.54
C VAL A 40 16.92 -14.55 1.48
N GLN A 41 16.58 -13.81 0.42
CA GLN A 41 16.96 -12.42 0.20
C GLN A 41 15.82 -11.46 0.56
N PHE A 42 16.15 -10.37 1.24
CA PHE A 42 15.22 -9.30 1.63
C PHE A 42 15.44 -8.05 0.80
N ILE A 43 14.54 -7.85 -0.15
CA ILE A 43 14.55 -6.72 -1.07
C ILE A 43 13.85 -5.53 -0.42
N ASP A 44 14.37 -4.32 -0.62
CA ASP A 44 13.79 -3.08 -0.11
C ASP A 44 13.69 -2.04 -1.23
N LEU A 45 12.49 -1.89 -1.80
CA LEU A 45 12.20 -0.91 -2.84
C LEU A 45 11.76 0.44 -2.27
N LEU A 46 11.56 0.52 -0.94
CA LEU A 46 10.94 1.66 -0.25
C LEU A 46 11.91 2.37 0.71
N GLU A 47 13.18 1.98 0.70
CA GLU A 47 14.24 2.48 1.60
C GLU A 47 13.91 2.35 3.09
N LEU A 48 13.11 1.34 3.45
CA LEU A 48 12.69 1.06 4.82
C LEU A 48 13.82 0.56 5.72
N LYS A 49 14.91 0.04 5.16
CA LYS A 49 16.11 -0.38 5.90
C LYS A 49 16.75 0.76 6.71
N LYS A 50 16.43 2.03 6.40
CA LYS A 50 16.81 3.20 7.21
C LYS A 50 16.16 3.19 8.59
N TYR A 51 14.98 2.60 8.72
CA TYR A 51 14.19 2.55 9.94
C TYR A 51 14.23 1.17 10.62
N TYR A 52 14.36 0.11 9.83
CA TYR A 52 14.36 -1.27 10.30
C TYR A 52 15.70 -1.94 10.04
N LYS A 53 16.29 -2.55 11.08
CA LYS A 53 17.53 -3.32 10.98
C LYS A 53 17.26 -4.69 10.35
N VAL A 54 17.01 -4.71 9.04
CA VAL A 54 16.75 -5.94 8.28
C VAL A 54 18.02 -6.34 7.51
N PRO A 55 18.53 -7.57 7.68
CA PRO A 55 19.68 -8.05 6.92
C PRO A 55 19.34 -8.23 5.43
N ASP A 56 20.35 -8.29 4.56
CA ASP A 56 20.12 -8.48 3.12
C ASP A 56 19.78 -9.92 2.75
N VAL A 57 20.46 -10.88 3.38
CA VAL A 57 20.33 -12.30 3.09
C VAL A 57 20.48 -13.09 4.39
N LEU A 58 19.63 -14.11 4.59
CA LEU A 58 19.72 -15.06 5.70
C LEU A 58 19.37 -16.47 5.24
N ASP A 59 19.97 -17.46 5.90
CA ASP A 59 19.64 -18.87 5.71
C ASP A 59 18.61 -19.32 6.75
N PHE A 60 17.57 -20.03 6.30
CA PHE A 60 16.52 -20.56 7.15
C PHE A 60 16.26 -22.05 6.88
N PRO A 61 15.94 -22.85 7.91
CA PRO A 61 15.46 -24.21 7.71
C PRO A 61 14.05 -24.20 7.11
N PHE A 62 13.71 -25.21 6.30
CA PHE A 62 12.39 -25.32 5.67
C PHE A 62 11.24 -25.31 6.68
N SER A 63 11.46 -25.79 7.90
CA SER A 63 10.47 -25.81 8.99
C SER A 63 10.05 -24.41 9.47
N LYS A 64 10.92 -23.40 9.32
CA LYS A 64 10.69 -22.02 9.78
C LYS A 64 10.20 -21.07 8.69
N ILE A 65 10.14 -21.52 7.44
CA ILE A 65 9.70 -20.68 6.31
C ILE A 65 8.40 -21.21 5.71
N HIS A 66 7.62 -20.31 5.16
CA HIS A 66 6.35 -20.66 4.54
C HIS A 66 6.07 -19.79 3.33
N HIS A 67 5.62 -20.42 2.25
CA HIS A 67 5.24 -19.72 1.02
C HIS A 67 4.12 -18.73 1.32
N CYS A 68 4.31 -17.47 0.94
CA CYS A 68 3.36 -16.40 1.15
C CYS A 68 3.06 -15.69 -0.17
N ARG A 69 1.91 -14.98 -0.19
CA ARG A 69 1.55 -14.15 -1.34
C ARG A 69 2.07 -12.75 -1.13
N ILE A 70 2.20 -11.98 -2.19
CA ILE A 70 2.43 -10.54 -2.10
C ILE A 70 1.06 -9.86 -2.12
N SER A 71 0.84 -8.87 -1.24
CA SER A 71 -0.43 -8.16 -1.12
C SER A 71 -0.78 -7.37 -2.38
N ASN A 72 -2.06 -7.33 -2.71
CA ASN A 72 -2.57 -6.47 -3.78
C ASN A 72 -2.27 -4.99 -3.45
N GLY A 73 -1.93 -4.21 -4.47
CA GLY A 73 -1.52 -2.81 -4.38
C GLY A 73 -0.03 -2.59 -4.10
N SER A 74 0.71 -3.63 -3.71
CA SER A 74 2.15 -3.52 -3.44
C SER A 74 2.95 -3.11 -4.68
N LEU A 75 3.92 -2.22 -4.47
CA LEU A 75 4.89 -1.82 -5.49
C LEU A 75 5.88 -2.96 -5.71
N VAL A 76 6.03 -3.35 -6.96
CA VAL A 76 6.98 -4.38 -7.38
C VAL A 76 7.77 -3.94 -8.60
N VAL A 77 8.98 -4.46 -8.75
CA VAL A 77 9.82 -4.22 -9.91
C VAL A 77 9.82 -5.45 -10.81
N TYR A 78 9.56 -5.22 -12.09
CA TYR A 78 9.67 -6.21 -13.16
C TYR A 78 10.46 -5.59 -14.31
N ASN A 79 11.50 -6.27 -14.82
CA ASN A 79 12.37 -5.75 -15.88
C ASN A 79 12.87 -4.30 -15.63
N LYS A 80 13.28 -4.00 -14.38
CA LYS A 80 13.75 -2.67 -13.94
C LYS A 80 12.70 -1.55 -13.99
N THR A 81 11.43 -1.89 -14.18
CA THR A 81 10.31 -0.95 -14.21
C THR A 81 9.38 -1.25 -13.04
N GLY A 82 8.84 -0.21 -12.40
CA GLY A 82 7.93 -0.34 -11.26
C GLY A 82 6.49 -0.56 -11.71
N TYR A 83 5.79 -1.50 -11.06
CA TYR A 83 4.39 -1.83 -11.29
C TYR A 83 3.66 -2.03 -9.96
N HIS A 84 2.33 -2.01 -9.99
CA HIS A 84 1.48 -2.37 -8.85
C HIS A 84 0.79 -3.71 -9.07
N ILE A 85 0.75 -4.55 -8.04
CA ILE A 85 0.00 -5.82 -8.09
C ILE A 85 -1.50 -5.54 -8.06
N ILE A 86 -2.23 -6.09 -9.02
CA ILE A 86 -3.70 -6.04 -9.05
C ILE A 86 -4.28 -7.28 -8.38
N GLN A 87 -3.79 -8.46 -8.80
CA GLN A 87 -4.38 -9.73 -8.41
C GLN A 87 -3.35 -10.87 -8.51
N CYS A 88 -3.50 -11.84 -7.61
CA CYS A 88 -2.77 -13.10 -7.61
C CYS A 88 -3.64 -14.26 -8.12
N ILE A 89 -3.09 -15.10 -9.00
CA ILE A 89 -3.66 -16.37 -9.44
C ILE A 89 -2.73 -17.52 -9.04
N ILE A 90 -3.34 -18.60 -8.56
CA ILE A 90 -2.68 -19.86 -8.28
C ILE A 90 -2.93 -20.78 -9.48
N ASP A 91 -1.87 -21.16 -10.18
CA ASP A 91 -1.98 -22.22 -11.18
C ASP A 91 -2.00 -23.57 -10.46
N LYS A 92 -2.80 -24.53 -10.94
CA LYS A 92 -2.83 -25.90 -10.37
C LYS A 92 -1.69 -26.77 -10.93
N THR A 93 -1.09 -26.35 -12.04
CA THR A 93 -0.10 -27.12 -12.79
C THR A 93 1.33 -26.82 -12.34
N GLU A 94 1.62 -25.57 -11.99
CA GLU A 94 2.92 -25.11 -11.52
C GLU A 94 2.87 -24.69 -10.05
N PRO A 95 3.96 -24.87 -9.29
CA PRO A 95 4.00 -24.52 -7.87
C PRO A 95 4.17 -23.01 -7.62
N TYR A 96 4.33 -22.19 -8.67
CA TYR A 96 4.52 -20.75 -8.57
C TYR A 96 3.20 -19.98 -8.63
N LEU A 97 3.17 -18.81 -7.98
CA LEU A 97 2.09 -17.85 -8.10
C LEU A 97 2.31 -16.94 -9.30
N TYR A 98 1.22 -16.56 -9.94
CA TYR A 98 1.21 -15.56 -11.01
C TYR A 98 0.51 -14.30 -10.53
N TYR A 99 1.07 -13.16 -10.89
CA TYR A 99 0.55 -11.85 -10.53
C TYR A 99 0.21 -11.06 -11.79
N PHE A 100 -0.92 -10.35 -11.75
CA PHE A 100 -1.22 -9.30 -12.71
C PHE A 100 -0.66 -7.98 -12.21
N LEU A 101 0.17 -7.35 -13.03
CA LEU A 101 0.85 -6.10 -12.76
C LEU A 101 0.20 -4.99 -13.58
N SER A 102 -0.12 -3.86 -12.95
CA SER A 102 -0.57 -2.64 -13.63
C SER A 102 0.57 -1.63 -13.70
N SER A 103 0.79 -1.07 -14.89
CA SER A 103 1.57 0.16 -15.06
C SER A 103 0.71 1.39 -14.73
N GLU A 104 1.35 2.55 -14.50
CA GLU A 104 0.67 3.86 -14.48
C GLU A 104 0.02 4.17 -15.84
N THR A 105 0.51 3.57 -16.92
CA THR A 105 -0.04 3.70 -18.29
C THR A 105 -1.28 2.85 -18.55
N GLY A 106 -1.69 2.01 -17.58
CA GLY A 106 -2.86 1.13 -17.71
C GLY A 106 -2.59 -0.20 -18.43
N GLU A 107 -1.35 -0.48 -18.80
CA GLU A 107 -0.96 -1.80 -19.32
C GLU A 107 -0.98 -2.84 -18.20
N VAL A 108 -1.53 -4.02 -18.51
CA VAL A 108 -1.62 -5.15 -17.58
C VAL A 108 -0.80 -6.32 -18.08
N LEU A 109 0.11 -6.80 -17.23
CA LEU A 109 1.02 -7.92 -17.55
C LEU A 109 0.80 -9.07 -16.58
N LYS A 110 0.78 -10.31 -17.09
CA LYS A 110 0.80 -11.52 -16.26
C LYS A 110 2.24 -11.98 -16.09
N VAL A 111 2.74 -12.01 -14.87
CA VAL A 111 4.14 -12.34 -14.56
C VAL A 111 4.20 -13.40 -13.45
N CYS A 112 5.21 -14.27 -13.52
CA CYS A 112 5.48 -15.29 -12.50
C CYS A 112 6.20 -14.67 -11.29
N GLU A 113 5.92 -15.13 -10.07
CA GLU A 113 6.55 -14.59 -8.84
C GLU A 113 8.09 -14.62 -8.89
N LYS A 114 8.67 -15.59 -9.60
CA LYS A 114 10.12 -15.74 -9.74
C LYS A 114 10.79 -14.54 -10.42
N ASP A 115 10.07 -13.84 -11.29
CA ASP A 115 10.63 -12.74 -12.11
C ASP A 115 10.35 -11.37 -11.49
N ILE A 116 9.63 -11.32 -10.36
CA ILE A 116 9.21 -10.10 -9.69
C ILE A 116 10.12 -9.85 -8.49
N GLU A 117 10.37 -8.57 -8.20
CA GLU A 117 11.00 -8.11 -6.98
C GLU A 117 9.99 -7.29 -6.16
N ALA A 118 9.77 -7.65 -4.90
CA ALA A 118 8.85 -7.02 -3.97
C ALA A 118 9.55 -6.72 -2.65
N SER A 119 9.17 -5.63 -2.00
CA SER A 119 9.72 -5.24 -0.70
C SER A 119 9.39 -6.24 0.41
N PHE A 120 10.26 -6.34 1.40
CA PHE A 120 10.11 -7.30 2.50
C PHE A 120 8.83 -7.13 3.35
N ASN A 121 8.20 -5.96 3.30
CA ASN A 121 6.96 -5.63 4.00
C ASN A 121 5.68 -5.95 3.18
N SER A 122 5.83 -6.43 1.95
CA SER A 122 4.71 -6.59 0.99
C SER A 122 4.00 -7.94 1.08
N GLY A 123 4.38 -8.79 2.04
CA GLY A 123 3.79 -10.12 2.19
C GLY A 123 2.39 -10.09 2.79
N GLU A 124 1.50 -10.88 2.20
CA GLU A 124 0.16 -11.17 2.68
C GLU A 124 0.10 -12.59 3.26
N ILE A 125 -0.47 -12.70 4.46
CA ILE A 125 -0.73 -13.98 5.12
C ILE A 125 -2.16 -13.99 5.65
N SER A 126 -2.84 -15.13 5.50
CA SER A 126 -4.17 -15.29 6.05
C SER A 126 -4.12 -15.28 7.59
N PRO A 127 -5.00 -14.52 8.28
CA PRO A 127 -5.09 -14.55 9.74
C PRO A 127 -5.31 -15.97 10.29
N LEU A 128 -6.06 -16.81 9.56
CA LEU A 128 -6.29 -18.21 9.94
C LEU A 128 -4.99 -19.02 9.93
N SER A 129 -4.11 -18.77 8.95
CA SER A 129 -2.80 -19.42 8.87
C SER A 129 -1.89 -18.98 10.03
N GLN A 130 -1.93 -17.70 10.39
CA GLN A 130 -1.17 -17.17 11.53
C GLN A 130 -1.63 -17.80 12.85
N MET A 131 -2.95 -17.87 13.08
CA MET A 131 -3.52 -18.48 14.29
C MET A 131 -3.13 -19.96 14.44
N LYS A 132 -3.14 -20.74 13.35
CA LYS A 132 -2.72 -22.15 13.37
C LYS A 132 -1.25 -22.34 13.76
N ARG A 133 -0.41 -21.33 13.51
CA ARG A 133 1.03 -21.35 13.75
C ARG A 133 1.42 -20.62 15.04
N PHE A 134 0.44 -20.17 15.83
CA PHE A 134 0.66 -19.37 17.04
C PHE A 134 1.47 -18.09 16.79
N GLU A 135 1.37 -17.52 15.58
CA GLU A 135 2.04 -16.26 15.21
C GLU A 135 1.22 -15.06 15.70
N PHE A 136 1.30 -14.76 17.00
CA PHE A 136 0.56 -13.66 17.61
C PHE A 136 1.40 -12.39 17.72
N GLN A 137 0.88 -11.30 17.16
CA GLN A 137 1.43 -9.97 17.36
C GLN A 137 0.95 -9.35 18.67
N ASN A 138 1.62 -8.29 19.12
CA ASN A 138 1.19 -7.53 20.29
C ASN A 138 -0.26 -7.02 20.12
N PRO A 139 -1.19 -7.35 21.04
CA PRO A 139 -2.59 -6.91 20.97
C PRO A 139 -2.76 -5.39 20.84
N MET A 140 -1.86 -4.59 21.42
CA MET A 140 -1.89 -3.13 21.31
C MET A 140 -1.79 -2.65 19.86
N TRP A 141 -1.01 -3.35 19.02
CA TRP A 141 -0.89 -3.03 17.60
C TRP A 141 -2.16 -3.35 16.82
N TYR A 142 -2.92 -4.37 17.24
CA TYR A 142 -4.23 -4.64 16.65
C TYR A 142 -5.22 -3.52 16.96
N PHE A 143 -5.31 -3.06 18.20
CA PHE A 143 -6.19 -1.95 18.57
C PHE A 143 -5.84 -0.66 17.82
N GLY A 144 -4.54 -0.33 17.74
CA GLY A 144 -4.08 0.82 16.95
C GLY A 144 -4.46 0.72 15.48
N ARG A 145 -4.17 -0.42 14.83
CA ARG A 145 -4.55 -0.66 13.43
C ARG A 145 -6.07 -0.61 13.22
N SER A 146 -6.85 -1.18 14.13
CA SER A 146 -8.31 -1.21 14.05
C SER A 146 -8.91 0.20 14.08
N ALA A 147 -8.44 1.06 14.98
CA ALA A 147 -8.88 2.46 15.05
C ALA A 147 -8.55 3.23 13.76
N VAL A 148 -7.34 3.07 13.24
CA VAL A 148 -6.92 3.69 11.97
C VAL A 148 -7.75 3.16 10.81
N ASN A 149 -7.94 1.84 10.72
CA ASN A 149 -8.67 1.20 9.63
C ASN A 149 -10.13 1.64 9.61
N LYS A 150 -10.79 1.71 10.77
CA LYS A 150 -12.16 2.23 10.88
C LYS A 150 -12.27 3.69 10.43
N THR A 151 -11.29 4.52 10.80
CA THR A 151 -11.24 5.94 10.42
C THR A 151 -11.03 6.09 8.92
N MET A 152 -10.05 5.36 8.36
CA MET A 152 -9.76 5.36 6.93
C MET A 152 -10.96 4.88 6.12
N HIS A 153 -11.60 3.78 6.53
CA HIS A 153 -12.82 3.29 5.89
C HIS A 153 -13.97 4.31 5.93
N THR A 154 -14.08 5.09 6.99
CA THR A 154 -15.08 6.18 7.08
C THR A 154 -14.76 7.32 6.10
N ILE A 155 -13.47 7.68 5.97
CA ILE A 155 -13.01 8.73 5.05
C ILE A 155 -13.15 8.28 3.58
N ASP A 156 -12.76 7.05 3.27
CA ASP A 156 -12.79 6.51 1.90
C ASP A 156 -14.23 6.28 1.41
N ASN A 157 -15.18 5.97 2.30
CA ASN A 157 -16.62 5.89 1.98
C ASN A 157 -17.38 7.21 2.16
N ALA A 158 -16.69 8.29 2.53
CA ALA A 158 -17.30 9.61 2.56
C ALA A 158 -17.52 10.13 1.14
N PHE A 159 -18.06 11.34 1.03
CA PHE A 159 -18.28 11.97 -0.27
C PHE A 159 -16.96 12.27 -0.99
N TYR A 160 -17.03 12.32 -2.33
CA TYR A 160 -15.89 12.60 -3.20
C TYR A 160 -15.11 13.85 -2.77
N GLY A 161 -13.78 13.74 -2.74
CA GLY A 161 -12.86 14.82 -2.35
C GLY A 161 -12.71 15.03 -0.84
N PHE A 162 -13.47 14.33 0.00
CA PHE A 162 -13.39 14.50 1.46
C PHE A 162 -12.03 14.07 2.02
N LYS A 163 -11.40 13.06 1.44
CA LYS A 163 -10.05 12.60 1.82
C LYS A 163 -9.01 13.71 1.70
N GLU A 164 -9.03 14.45 0.60
CA GLU A 164 -8.17 15.59 0.34
C GLU A 164 -8.48 16.77 1.25
N LEU A 165 -9.76 17.03 1.50
CA LEU A 165 -10.20 18.11 2.39
C LEU A 165 -9.82 17.85 3.85
N ALA A 166 -9.96 16.61 4.33
CA ALA A 166 -9.56 16.20 5.68
C ALA A 166 -8.05 16.35 5.91
N GLY A 167 -7.23 16.25 4.86
CA GLY A 167 -5.79 16.47 4.92
C GLY A 167 -5.37 17.95 4.94
N CYS A 168 -6.30 18.88 4.78
CA CYS A 168 -5.99 20.31 4.78
C CYS A 168 -5.84 20.85 6.22
N LYS A 169 -4.91 21.79 6.42
CA LYS A 169 -4.73 22.48 7.72
C LYS A 169 -5.91 23.37 8.13
N ILE A 170 -6.88 23.55 7.23
CA ILE A 170 -8.04 24.43 7.42
C ILE A 170 -9.24 23.62 7.89
N PHE A 171 -9.93 24.12 8.93
CA PHE A 171 -11.22 23.57 9.34
C PHE A 171 -12.32 24.27 8.55
N LEU A 172 -12.88 23.56 7.56
CA LEU A 172 -14.03 24.04 6.80
C LEU A 172 -15.28 24.07 7.68
N LYS A 173 -15.97 25.22 7.69
CA LYS A 173 -17.27 25.35 8.35
C LYS A 173 -18.35 24.59 7.56
N PRO A 174 -19.48 24.20 8.18
CA PRO A 174 -20.53 23.44 7.50
C PRO A 174 -21.07 24.11 6.23
N TYR A 175 -21.21 25.44 6.24
CA TYR A 175 -21.67 26.19 5.05
C TYR A 175 -20.62 26.17 3.92
N GLN A 176 -19.33 26.30 4.26
CA GLN A 176 -18.23 26.22 3.29
C GLN A 176 -18.12 24.83 2.68
N LEU A 177 -18.26 23.79 3.52
CA LEU A 177 -18.25 22.42 3.04
C LEU A 177 -19.40 22.16 2.07
N LYS A 178 -20.60 22.68 2.35
CA LYS A 178 -21.75 22.58 1.44
C LYS A 178 -21.47 23.23 0.09
N THR A 179 -20.85 24.41 0.06
CA THR A 179 -20.45 25.09 -1.18
C THR A 179 -19.42 24.26 -1.96
N VAL A 180 -18.35 23.80 -1.29
CA VAL A 180 -17.30 22.97 -1.90
C VAL A 180 -17.87 21.67 -2.47
N MET A 181 -18.70 20.96 -1.70
CA MET A 181 -19.32 19.71 -2.15
C MET A 181 -20.23 19.93 -3.36
N ARG A 182 -20.97 21.05 -3.42
CA ARG A 182 -21.78 21.39 -4.59
C ARG A 182 -20.90 21.61 -5.82
N CYS A 183 -19.81 22.37 -5.68
CA CYS A 183 -18.86 22.60 -6.77
C CYS A 183 -18.24 21.30 -7.32
N LEU A 184 -18.02 20.31 -6.45
CA LEU A 184 -17.43 19.01 -6.80
C LEU A 184 -18.45 17.97 -7.29
N SER A 185 -19.75 18.20 -7.08
CA SER A 185 -20.79 17.25 -7.47
C SER A 185 -21.01 17.18 -8.99
N GLU A 186 -20.70 18.27 -9.70
CA GLU A 186 -20.82 18.34 -11.16
C GLU A 186 -19.47 18.05 -11.86
N PRO A 187 -19.47 17.34 -13.01
CA PRO A 187 -18.25 17.01 -13.74
C PRO A 187 -17.54 18.26 -14.31
N ASN A 188 -18.29 19.34 -14.55
CA ASN A 188 -17.80 20.62 -15.03
C ASN A 188 -18.10 21.71 -13.98
N CYS A 189 -17.15 21.98 -13.09
CA CYS A 189 -17.28 23.01 -12.07
C CYS A 189 -17.30 24.43 -12.69
N ARG A 190 -18.49 24.99 -12.92
CA ARG A 190 -18.71 26.39 -13.37
C ARG A 190 -19.61 27.12 -12.37
N TYR A 191 -19.00 27.60 -11.29
CA TYR A 191 -19.73 28.25 -10.19
C TYR A 191 -19.19 29.64 -9.91
N MET A 192 -20.10 30.54 -9.53
CA MET A 192 -19.78 31.84 -8.96
C MET A 192 -20.03 31.76 -7.45
N ILE A 193 -18.96 31.87 -6.65
CA ILE A 193 -19.06 31.92 -5.19
C ILE A 193 -19.21 33.40 -4.79
N ALA A 194 -20.39 33.77 -4.32
CA ALA A 194 -20.78 35.15 -4.05
C ALA A 194 -21.24 35.38 -2.60
N ASP A 195 -20.67 34.63 -1.65
CA ASP A 195 -20.92 34.79 -0.22
C ASP A 195 -20.49 36.17 0.29
N GLU A 196 -20.94 36.57 1.49
CA GLU A 196 -20.56 37.83 2.12
C GLU A 196 -19.03 37.96 2.33
N VAL A 197 -18.57 39.20 2.51
CA VAL A 197 -17.15 39.50 2.79
C VAL A 197 -16.78 38.87 4.13
N GLY A 198 -15.64 38.17 4.17
CA GLY A 198 -15.16 37.50 5.39
C GLY A 198 -15.67 36.07 5.60
N LEU A 199 -16.65 35.58 4.83
CA LEU A 199 -17.16 34.21 4.97
C LEU A 199 -16.21 33.12 4.43
N GLY A 200 -15.14 33.51 3.75
CA GLY A 200 -14.08 32.60 3.33
C GLY A 200 -14.19 32.07 1.90
N LYS A 201 -14.74 32.87 0.97
CA LYS A 201 -14.79 32.55 -0.48
C LYS A 201 -13.46 32.04 -1.05
N THR A 202 -12.35 32.63 -0.63
CA THR A 202 -11.00 32.20 -1.04
C THR A 202 -10.66 30.80 -0.52
N ILE A 203 -11.09 30.47 0.70
CA ILE A 203 -10.89 29.15 1.32
C ILE A 203 -11.67 28.11 0.51
N GLU A 204 -12.94 28.39 0.19
CA GLU A 204 -13.79 27.50 -0.60
C GLU A 204 -13.21 27.26 -2.00
N ALA A 205 -12.81 28.32 -2.70
CA ALA A 205 -12.20 28.22 -4.03
C ALA A 205 -10.89 27.40 -3.99
N ALA A 206 -10.04 27.62 -2.99
CA ALA A 206 -8.81 26.86 -2.81
C ALA A 206 -9.08 25.38 -2.50
N SER A 207 -10.10 25.07 -1.69
CA SER A 207 -10.53 23.71 -1.39
C SER A 207 -11.00 22.95 -2.63
N VAL A 208 -11.85 23.58 -3.47
CA VAL A 208 -12.30 22.99 -4.74
C VAL A 208 -11.10 22.72 -5.65
N LEU A 209 -10.19 23.68 -5.78
CA LEU A 209 -8.98 23.53 -6.60
C LEU A 209 -8.10 22.38 -6.09
N LYS A 210 -7.91 22.25 -4.77
CA LYS A 210 -7.08 21.20 -4.18
C LYS A 210 -7.59 19.81 -4.52
N VAL A 211 -8.90 19.58 -4.41
CA VAL A 211 -9.53 18.31 -4.79
C VAL A 211 -9.37 18.08 -6.29
N TYR A 212 -9.60 19.10 -7.12
CA TYR A 212 -9.47 18.98 -8.58
C TYR A 212 -8.03 18.63 -9.03
N LEU A 213 -7.02 19.16 -8.33
CA LEU A 213 -5.61 18.86 -8.59
C LEU A 213 -5.20 17.45 -8.18
N SER A 214 -5.81 16.89 -7.13
CA SER A 214 -5.58 15.50 -6.69
C SER A 214 -5.96 14.50 -7.79
N ASP A 215 -7.10 14.76 -8.45
CA ASP A 215 -7.64 13.91 -9.51
C ASP A 215 -6.88 14.06 -10.85
N LYS A 216 -6.41 15.27 -11.17
CA LYS A 216 -5.85 15.61 -12.50
C LYS A 216 -4.44 16.18 -12.38
N LYS A 217 -3.47 15.32 -12.05
CA LYS A 217 -2.04 15.65 -11.85
C LYS A 217 -1.37 16.41 -13.00
N THR A 218 -1.94 16.44 -14.21
CA THR A 218 -1.33 17.01 -15.43
C THR A 218 -2.06 18.21 -16.04
N LYS A 219 -3.06 18.81 -15.38
CA LYS A 219 -3.79 19.97 -15.95
C LYS A 219 -3.22 21.32 -15.51
N ARG A 220 -3.14 22.26 -16.45
CA ARG A 220 -2.78 23.66 -16.19
C ARG A 220 -3.97 24.41 -15.58
N TYR A 221 -3.70 25.24 -14.59
CA TYR A 221 -4.68 26.10 -13.92
C TYR A 221 -4.17 27.54 -13.93
N CYS A 222 -5.09 28.51 -13.95
CA CYS A 222 -4.78 29.93 -13.89
C CYS A 222 -5.63 30.55 -12.80
N TYR A 223 -5.00 31.31 -11.90
CA TYR A 223 -5.70 32.09 -10.89
C TYR A 223 -5.61 33.56 -11.30
N VAL A 224 -6.76 34.19 -11.51
CA VAL A 224 -6.82 35.61 -11.84
C VAL A 224 -7.36 36.32 -10.61
N PHE A 225 -6.49 37.07 -9.93
CA PHE A 225 -6.90 37.98 -8.87
C PHE A 225 -7.24 39.33 -9.50
N LEU A 226 -8.53 39.65 -9.51
CA LEU A 226 -9.00 40.99 -9.86
C LEU A 226 -8.95 41.83 -8.59
N ILE A 227 -7.96 42.72 -8.50
CA ILE A 227 -7.92 43.76 -7.48
C ILE A 227 -8.66 44.96 -8.08
N HIS A 228 -9.80 45.30 -7.49
CA HIS A 228 -10.52 46.54 -7.77
C HIS A 228 -9.99 47.68 -6.90
#